data_AF-A0A6L6GW22-F1
#
_entry.id   AF-A0A6L6GW22-F1
#
_cell.length_a   1.000
_cell.length_b   1.000
_cell.length_c   1.000
_cell.angle_alpha   90.00
_cell.angle_beta   90.00
_cell.angle_gamma   90.00
#
_symmetry.space_group_name_H-M   'P 1'
#
loop_
_entity.id
_entity.type
_entity.pdbx_description
1 polymer ?
#
loop_
_entity_poly.entity_id
_entity_poly.type
_entity_poly.pdbx_seq_one_letter_code
_entity_poly.pdbx_strand_id
1 'polypeptide(L)'
;MIKINPFLMFEGEAEEAIRFYTEIFEDAEILHISYQENGKVEQAAFRIQEMTFMAIDSPEAHDFAFTPAISLYANFDSSQEIDYVYGKLKRGGAILMQLDAYPHSRKFAWVQDRFGVSWQLNLLDDESTIQ
;
A
#
# COMPACT_ATOMS: atom_id res chain seq x y z
N MET A 1 -5.85 1.44 -26.12
CA MET A 1 -6.14 0.69 -24.88
C MET A 1 -5.98 1.66 -23.72
N ILE A 2 -6.95 1.75 -22.82
CA ILE A 2 -6.91 2.68 -21.68
C ILE A 2 -6.23 1.97 -20.49
N LYS A 3 -5.39 2.69 -19.74
CA LYS A 3 -4.80 2.21 -18.47
C LYS A 3 -5.40 3.02 -17.32
N ILE A 4 -5.75 2.35 -16.24
CA ILE A 4 -6.29 2.94 -15.02
C ILE A 4 -5.36 2.53 -13.88
N ASN A 5 -4.77 3.51 -13.20
CA ASN A 5 -3.82 3.28 -12.12
C ASN A 5 -4.35 3.95 -10.84
N PRO A 6 -4.21 3.33 -9.67
CA PRO A 6 -4.38 4.03 -8.40
C PRO A 6 -3.40 5.21 -8.32
N PHE A 7 -3.89 6.32 -7.77
CA PHE A 7 -3.11 7.54 -7.62
C PHE A 7 -3.14 7.97 -6.15
N LEU A 8 -1.98 8.01 -5.52
CA LEU A 8 -1.81 8.32 -4.10
C LEU A 8 -1.30 9.76 -3.95
N MET A 9 -2.12 10.64 -3.39
CA MET A 9 -1.71 12.00 -3.08
C MET A 9 -1.30 12.10 -1.61
N PHE A 10 -0.05 12.45 -1.36
CA PHE A 10 0.49 12.70 -0.03
C PHE A 10 0.69 14.20 0.20
N GLU A 11 1.01 14.59 1.43
CA GLU A 11 1.34 15.97 1.82
C GLU A 11 2.80 16.08 2.26
N GLY A 12 3.72 15.55 1.45
CA GLY A 12 5.16 15.68 1.67
C GLY A 12 5.90 14.39 2.04
N GLU A 13 5.23 13.24 2.02
CA GLU A 13 5.76 11.93 2.43
C GLU A 13 5.79 10.90 1.28
N ALA A 14 5.48 11.30 0.03
CA ALA A 14 5.34 10.38 -1.09
C ALA A 14 6.59 9.53 -1.35
N GLU A 15 7.78 10.14 -1.40
CA GLU A 15 9.01 9.38 -1.66
C GLU A 15 9.30 8.37 -0.54
N GLU A 16 9.07 8.74 0.73
CA GLU A 16 9.26 7.84 1.86
C GLU A 16 8.29 6.64 1.78
N ALA A 17 7.02 6.92 1.46
CA ALA A 17 6.00 5.91 1.28
C ALA A 17 6.34 4.95 0.14
N ILE A 18 6.70 5.48 -1.04
CA ILE A 18 7.11 4.69 -2.21
C ILE A 18 8.28 3.77 -1.85
N ARG A 19 9.36 4.32 -1.27
CA ARG A 19 10.54 3.55 -0.89
C ARG A 19 10.19 2.44 0.09
N PHE A 20 9.36 2.76 1.09
CA PHE A 20 8.88 1.79 2.06
C PHE A 20 8.08 0.67 1.40
N TYR A 21 7.14 0.98 0.51
CA TYR A 21 6.35 -0.06 -0.19
C TYR A 21 7.26 -0.94 -1.06
N THR A 22 8.20 -0.35 -1.80
CA THR A 22 9.14 -1.12 -2.63
C THR A 22 10.18 -1.92 -1.83
N GLU A 23 10.37 -1.61 -0.54
CA GLU A 23 11.24 -2.41 0.36
C GLU A 23 10.50 -3.62 0.93
N ILE A 24 9.20 -3.50 1.23
CA ILE A 24 8.48 -4.52 2.01
C ILE A 24 7.75 -5.55 1.14
N PHE A 25 7.48 -5.24 -0.12
CA PHE A 25 6.85 -6.17 -1.06
C PHE A 25 7.89 -6.79 -2.01
N GLU A 26 7.69 -8.06 -2.36
CA GLU A 26 8.46 -8.72 -3.42
C GLU A 26 8.04 -8.23 -4.81
N ASP A 27 8.93 -8.34 -5.79
CA ASP A 27 8.77 -7.83 -7.17
C ASP A 27 8.22 -6.39 -7.21
N ALA A 28 8.85 -5.52 -6.42
CA ALA A 28 8.51 -4.11 -6.38
C ALA A 28 9.67 -3.24 -6.86
N GLU A 29 9.36 -2.20 -7.62
CA GLU A 29 10.36 -1.29 -8.16
C GLU A 29 9.83 0.14 -8.28
N ILE A 30 10.75 1.09 -8.14
CA ILE A 30 10.50 2.49 -8.46
C ILE A 30 10.75 2.67 -9.96
N LEU A 31 9.70 3.02 -10.72
CA LEU A 31 9.80 3.23 -12.15
C LEU A 31 10.37 4.60 -12.48
N HIS A 32 9.86 5.64 -11.79
CA HIS A 32 10.31 7.01 -11.95
C HIS A 32 9.89 7.89 -10.76
N ILE A 33 10.70 8.90 -10.45
CA ILE A 33 10.36 10.01 -9.54
C ILE A 33 10.88 11.31 -10.18
N SER A 34 10.00 12.29 -10.37
CA SER A 34 10.34 13.69 -10.61
C SER A 34 10.09 14.52 -9.37
N TYR A 35 10.80 15.64 -9.28
CA TYR A 35 10.82 16.48 -8.09
C TYR A 35 10.46 17.92 -8.42
N GLN A 36 9.77 18.56 -7.49
CA GLN A 36 9.49 19.99 -7.48
C GLN A 36 10.75 20.80 -7.10
N GLU A 37 10.63 22.13 -7.24
CA GLU A 37 11.51 23.20 -6.70
C GLU A 37 12.18 22.85 -5.35
N ASN A 38 11.31 22.43 -4.44
CA ASN A 38 11.56 22.22 -3.02
C ASN A 38 12.01 20.79 -2.68
N GLY A 39 12.23 19.92 -3.69
CA GLY A 39 12.63 18.53 -3.51
C GLY A 39 11.50 17.56 -3.14
N LYS A 40 10.23 17.99 -3.10
CA LYS A 40 9.07 17.11 -2.94
C LYS A 40 8.72 16.40 -4.23
N VAL A 41 8.00 15.28 -4.16
CA VAL A 41 7.62 14.51 -5.35
C VAL A 41 6.63 15.33 -6.18
N GLU A 42 7.02 15.68 -7.41
CA GLU A 42 6.11 16.28 -8.38
C GLU A 42 5.24 15.20 -9.01
N GLN A 43 5.86 14.11 -9.45
CA GLN A 43 5.19 12.93 -9.98
C GLN A 43 6.08 11.71 -9.82
N ALA A 44 5.50 10.61 -9.35
CA ALA A 44 6.17 9.34 -9.27
C ALA A 44 5.32 8.21 -9.82
N ALA A 45 5.99 7.16 -10.28
CA ALA A 45 5.41 5.88 -10.61
C ALA A 45 6.24 4.77 -9.96
N PHE A 46 5.57 3.83 -9.32
CA PHE A 46 6.18 2.63 -8.78
C PHE A 46 5.28 1.43 -9.06
N ARG A 47 5.87 0.25 -9.02
CA ARG A 47 5.20 -0.99 -9.34
C ARG A 47 5.37 -1.95 -8.17
N ILE A 48 4.30 -2.64 -7.81
CA ILE A 48 4.31 -3.80 -6.92
C ILE A 48 3.67 -4.93 -7.73
N GLN A 49 4.45 -5.96 -8.04
CA GLN A 49 4.08 -7.02 -8.97
C GLN A 49 3.57 -6.45 -10.31
N GLU A 50 2.32 -6.70 -10.69
CA GLU A 50 1.74 -6.22 -11.96
C GLU A 50 1.05 -4.84 -11.83
N MET A 51 0.80 -4.36 -10.61
CA MET A 51 0.06 -3.12 -10.38
C MET A 51 0.99 -1.90 -10.37
N THR A 52 0.71 -0.95 -11.25
CA THR A 52 1.40 0.36 -11.28
C THR A 52 0.60 1.37 -10.47
N PHE A 53 1.29 2.04 -9.56
CA PHE A 53 0.78 3.14 -8.76
C PHE A 53 1.40 4.45 -9.23
N MET A 54 0.61 5.50 -9.16
CA MET A 54 1.07 6.88 -9.33
C MET A 54 1.07 7.56 -7.96
N ALA A 55 1.98 8.50 -7.72
CA ALA A 55 1.99 9.27 -6.49
C ALA A 55 2.53 10.70 -6.68
N ILE A 56 2.10 11.61 -5.80
CA ILE A 56 2.61 12.99 -5.72
C ILE A 56 2.71 13.43 -4.26
N ASP A 57 3.50 14.46 -4.02
CA ASP A 57 3.33 15.35 -2.87
C ASP A 57 2.55 16.60 -3.31
N SER A 58 1.40 16.81 -2.69
CA SER A 58 0.63 18.03 -2.91
C SER A 58 1.35 19.23 -2.29
N PRO A 59 1.45 20.37 -2.97
CA PRO A 59 2.05 21.58 -2.40
C PRO A 59 1.15 22.24 -1.34
N GLU A 60 -0.15 21.94 -1.36
CA GLU A 60 -1.15 22.49 -0.45
C GLU A 60 -1.60 21.41 0.55
N ALA A 61 -1.95 21.84 1.77
CA ALA A 61 -2.61 20.98 2.74
C ALA A 61 -4.13 20.92 2.47
N HIS A 62 -4.75 19.77 2.74
CA HIS A 62 -6.16 19.51 2.49
C HIS A 62 -6.85 19.03 3.77
N ASP A 63 -8.16 19.30 3.87
CA ASP A 63 -8.99 18.83 4.99
C ASP A 63 -9.41 17.34 4.85
N PHE A 64 -9.02 16.68 3.76
CA PHE A 64 -9.28 15.27 3.53
C PHE A 64 -8.01 14.44 3.65
N ALA A 65 -8.17 13.17 4.01
CA ALA A 65 -7.07 12.22 4.12
C ALA A 65 -7.44 10.90 3.44
N PHE A 66 -6.47 10.00 3.33
CA PHE A 66 -6.77 8.60 3.02
C PHE A 66 -7.78 8.04 4.02
N THR A 67 -8.70 7.22 3.52
CA THR A 67 -9.72 6.56 4.34
C THR A 67 -9.82 5.09 3.96
N PRO A 68 -10.32 4.22 4.85
CA PRO A 68 -10.57 2.82 4.52
C PRO A 68 -11.58 2.59 3.39
N ALA A 69 -12.28 3.62 2.90
CA ALA A 69 -13.22 3.49 1.79
C ALA A 69 -12.55 3.13 0.46
N ILE A 70 -11.29 3.54 0.27
CA ILE A 70 -10.43 3.05 -0.81
C ILE A 70 -9.21 2.40 -0.16
N SER A 71 -9.11 1.08 -0.27
CA SER A 71 -8.03 0.29 0.30
C SER A 71 -7.36 -0.59 -0.74
N LEU A 72 -6.10 -0.91 -0.51
CA LEU A 72 -5.33 -1.86 -1.30
C LEU A 72 -5.47 -3.25 -0.69
N TYR A 73 -5.95 -4.21 -1.48
CA TYR A 73 -6.16 -5.59 -1.03
C TYR A 73 -5.02 -6.46 -1.58
N ALA A 74 -4.20 -7.00 -0.69
CA ALA A 74 -3.05 -7.82 -1.03
C ALA A 74 -3.29 -9.28 -0.63
N ASN A 75 -3.18 -10.18 -1.61
CA ASN A 75 -3.21 -11.61 -1.40
C ASN A 75 -1.79 -12.15 -1.23
N PHE A 76 -1.62 -13.07 -0.29
CA PHE A 76 -0.36 -13.72 0.03
C PHE A 76 -0.52 -15.23 -0.08
N ASP A 77 0.47 -15.91 -0.65
CA ASP A 77 0.54 -17.38 -0.68
C ASP A 77 1.29 -17.93 0.55
N SER A 78 1.99 -17.06 1.27
CA SER A 78 2.89 -17.43 2.37
C SER A 78 2.47 -16.79 3.69
N SER A 79 2.32 -17.64 4.70
CA SER A 79 2.06 -17.22 6.08
C SER A 79 3.19 -16.36 6.65
N GLN A 80 4.43 -16.60 6.22
CA GLN A 80 5.60 -15.83 6.62
C GLN A 80 5.61 -14.44 5.97
N GLU A 81 5.19 -14.35 4.71
CA GLU A 81 5.18 -13.10 3.96
C GLU A 81 4.12 -12.14 4.50
N ILE A 82 2.89 -12.63 4.75
CA ILE A 82 1.84 -11.81 5.37
C ILE A 82 2.24 -11.34 6.77
N ASP A 83 2.89 -12.18 7.58
CA ASP A 83 3.38 -11.81 8.91
C ASP A 83 4.44 -10.69 8.82
N TYR A 84 5.34 -10.79 7.84
CA TYR A 84 6.38 -9.79 7.58
C TYR A 84 5.77 -8.45 7.15
N VAL A 85 4.93 -8.45 6.12
CA VAL A 85 4.32 -7.22 5.58
C VAL A 85 3.41 -6.57 6.61
N TYR A 86 2.55 -7.34 7.29
CA TYR A 86 1.74 -6.85 8.42
C TYR A 86 2.60 -6.22 9.51
N GLY A 87 3.71 -6.89 9.87
CA GLY A 87 4.65 -6.41 10.88
C GLY A 87 5.35 -5.10 10.49
N LYS A 88 5.52 -4.83 9.20
CA LYS A 88 6.04 -3.56 8.66
C LYS A 88 4.95 -2.48 8.63
N LEU A 89 3.80 -2.77 8.02
CA LEU A 89 2.69 -1.81 7.81
C LEU A 89 2.10 -1.28 9.11
N LYS A 90 1.95 -2.13 10.14
CA LYS A 90 1.31 -1.72 11.40
C LYS A 90 2.14 -0.72 12.23
N ARG A 91 3.43 -0.53 11.94
CA ARG A 91 4.30 0.32 12.76
C ARG A 91 4.06 1.79 12.43
N GLY A 92 3.67 2.55 13.46
CA GLY A 92 3.37 3.98 13.32
C GLY A 92 2.02 4.25 12.63
N GLY A 93 1.26 3.21 12.29
CA GLY A 93 -0.08 3.30 11.74
C GLY A 93 -1.16 2.88 12.74
N ALA A 94 -2.35 2.56 12.22
CA ALA A 94 -3.50 2.07 13.00
C ALA A 94 -3.90 0.66 12.57
N ILE A 95 -4.13 -0.22 13.54
CA ILE A 95 -4.67 -1.57 13.31
C ILE A 95 -6.19 -1.45 13.36
N LEU A 96 -6.85 -1.59 12.20
CA LEU A 96 -8.31 -1.55 12.09
C LEU A 96 -8.93 -2.92 12.38
N MET A 97 -8.27 -3.97 11.88
CA MET A 97 -8.54 -5.38 12.21
C MET A 97 -7.20 -6.09 12.41
N GLN A 98 -7.01 -6.70 13.57
CA GLN A 98 -5.77 -7.39 13.91
C GLN A 98 -5.56 -8.62 13.02
N LEU A 99 -4.30 -8.92 12.66
CA LEU A 99 -3.96 -10.14 11.95
C LEU A 99 -4.34 -11.36 12.79
N ASP A 100 -5.36 -12.07 12.34
CA ASP A 100 -5.91 -13.26 12.98
C ASP A 100 -6.70 -14.10 11.95
N ALA A 101 -7.25 -15.23 12.38
CA ALA A 101 -8.21 -16.00 11.61
C ALA A 101 -9.59 -15.35 11.66
N TYR A 102 -10.24 -15.24 10.50
CA TYR A 102 -11.62 -14.75 10.36
C TYR A 102 -12.45 -15.77 9.58
N PRO A 103 -13.79 -15.70 9.60
CA PRO A 103 -14.63 -16.71 8.94
C PRO A 103 -14.35 -16.95 7.45
N HIS A 104 -13.72 -15.96 6.77
CA HIS A 104 -13.43 -15.99 5.33
C HIS A 104 -11.94 -16.20 5.00
N SER A 105 -11.05 -16.31 6.01
CA SER A 105 -9.61 -16.44 5.77
C SER A 105 -8.89 -16.96 7.01
N ARG A 106 -7.91 -17.86 6.81
CA ARG A 106 -7.05 -18.34 7.90
C ARG A 106 -6.15 -17.26 8.49
N LYS A 107 -5.81 -16.22 7.71
CA LYS A 107 -5.09 -15.03 8.19
C LYS A 107 -5.54 -13.81 7.40
N PHE A 108 -6.21 -12.89 8.09
CA PHE A 108 -6.62 -11.61 7.53
C PHE A 108 -6.28 -10.47 8.48
N ALA A 109 -5.89 -9.32 7.93
CA ALA A 109 -5.70 -8.08 8.68
C ALA A 109 -6.18 -6.87 7.88
N TRP A 110 -6.54 -5.81 8.59
CA TRP A 110 -6.78 -4.50 8.00
C TRP A 110 -6.01 -3.44 8.77
N VAL A 111 -5.09 -2.77 8.09
CA VAL A 111 -4.19 -1.79 8.68
C VAL A 111 -4.27 -0.49 7.88
N GLN A 112 -4.23 0.64 8.57
CA GLN A 112 -3.84 1.91 8.01
C GLN A 112 -2.37 2.12 8.34
N ASP A 113 -1.50 2.28 7.34
CA ASP A 113 -0.06 2.45 7.59
C ASP A 113 0.28 3.84 8.14
N ARG A 114 1.57 4.09 8.39
CA ARG A 114 2.04 5.37 8.94
C ARG A 114 1.80 6.58 8.03
N PHE A 115 1.54 6.35 6.73
CA PHE A 115 1.25 7.39 5.75
C PHE A 115 -0.27 7.57 5.52
N GLY A 116 -1.10 6.80 6.25
CA GLY A 116 -2.55 6.84 6.14
C GLY A 116 -3.14 5.90 5.08
N VAL A 117 -2.35 5.19 4.28
CA VAL A 117 -2.89 4.32 3.22
C VAL A 117 -3.51 3.07 3.85
N SER A 118 -4.68 2.67 3.37
CA SER A 118 -5.43 1.54 3.91
C SER A 118 -5.10 0.24 3.17
N TRP A 119 -4.72 -0.78 3.91
CA TRP A 119 -4.28 -2.09 3.42
C TRP A 119 -5.09 -3.21 4.05
N GLN A 120 -5.68 -4.06 3.21
CA GLN A 120 -6.26 -5.34 3.60
C GLN A 120 -5.31 -6.44 3.16
N LEU A 121 -4.91 -7.30 4.11
CA LEU A 121 -3.94 -8.36 3.87
C LEU A 121 -4.64 -9.70 4.07
N ASN A 122 -4.55 -10.57 3.09
CA ASN A 122 -5.25 -11.85 3.09
C ASN A 122 -4.32 -12.99 2.69
N LEU A 123 -4.24 -14.03 3.51
CA LEU A 123 -3.60 -15.28 3.13
C LEU A 123 -4.57 -16.09 2.27
N LEU A 124 -4.15 -16.48 1.08
CA LEU A 124 -4.89 -17.40 0.23
C LEU A 124 -4.86 -18.79 0.87
N ASP A 125 -6.01 -19.45 0.85
CA ASP A 125 -6.06 -20.88 1.12
C ASP A 125 -5.70 -21.62 -0.17
N ASP A 126 -5.03 -22.78 -0.07
CA ASP A 126 -4.69 -23.63 -1.23
C ASP A 126 -5.95 -24.02 -2.07
N GLU A 127 -7.16 -23.83 -1.51
CA GLU A 127 -8.44 -24.06 -2.19
C GLU A 127 -9.22 -22.79 -2.54
N SER A 128 -8.77 -21.59 -2.14
CA SER A 128 -9.46 -20.33 -2.48
C SER A 128 -8.93 -19.76 -3.79
N THR A 129 -9.24 -20.45 -4.90
CA THR A 129 -9.30 -19.80 -6.21
C THR A 129 -10.44 -18.79 -6.16
N ILE A 130 -10.15 -17.52 -5.87
CA ILE A 130 -11.11 -16.47 -6.19
C ILE A 130 -10.89 -16.10 -7.65
N GLN A 131 -11.84 -16.60 -8.43
CA GLN A 131 -12.15 -16.30 -9.82
C GLN A 131 -12.60 -14.84 -10.00
#